data_AF-A0A3L6SD42-F1
#
_entry.id   AF-A0A3L6SD42-F1
#
_cell.length_a   1.000
_cell.length_b   1.000
_cell.length_c   1.000
_cell.angle_alpha   90.00
_cell.angle_beta   90.00
_cell.angle_gamma   90.00
#
_symmetry.space_group_name_H-M   'P 1'
#
loop_
_entity.id
_entity.type
_entity.pdbx_description
1 polymer ?
#
loop_
_entity_poly.entity_id
_entity_poly.type
_entity_poly.pdbx_seq_one_letter_code
_entity_poly.pdbx_strand_id
1 'polypeptide(L)'
;MGTPLLLLVALLLLLLPLVVVLLAHRGARKGKNGGRLPPGPLAVPFLGRLGRAPRRSSGAALADRPAPARAFLGETGCTVSRAGYGPVWRLLRRNLVAGTLHPSRARLFAPARAWARRVLVGKLRAPEAPPRVMEELRCATSSLLVLMCFGERLSEPAVRDVAAAQRNLVLFAAHHAHVFAFCPAVTKRLFRRRLRMGLAARRRQKEVFMPLIDARRERKKQVDKGGGAVALTNKAPTAFEHSYVDTLFDIKLPGEEGCRLTDDELVSLC
;
A
#
# COMPACT_ATOMS: atom_id res chain seq x y z
N MET A 1 20.49 1.74 45.25
CA MET A 1 19.50 2.65 44.59
C MET A 1 18.77 1.93 43.44
N GLY A 2 18.13 0.79 43.69
CA GLY A 2 18.04 -0.24 42.63
C GLY A 2 16.66 -0.75 42.22
N THR A 3 15.58 -0.49 42.95
CA THR A 3 14.27 -1.09 42.66
C THR A 3 13.11 -0.10 42.50
N PRO A 4 12.99 1.01 43.28
CA PRO A 4 11.85 1.91 43.13
C PRO A 4 11.92 2.74 41.84
N LEU A 5 13.12 3.09 41.38
CA LEU A 5 13.30 3.87 40.15
C LEU A 5 12.98 3.03 38.90
N LEU A 6 13.32 1.74 38.90
CA LEU A 6 12.97 0.81 37.82
C LEU A 6 11.47 0.55 37.76
N LEU A 7 10.81 0.42 38.92
CA LEU A 7 9.35 0.30 38.99
C LEU A 7 8.66 1.57 38.51
N LEU A 8 9.20 2.74 38.83
CA LEU A 8 8.65 4.02 38.39
C LEU A 8 8.82 4.22 36.88
N VAL A 9 9.98 3.85 36.32
CA VAL A 9 10.20 3.87 34.86
C VAL A 9 9.33 2.84 34.16
N ALA A 10 9.18 1.63 34.69
CA ALA A 10 8.29 0.60 34.14
C ALA A 10 6.82 1.03 34.18
N LEU A 11 6.39 1.66 35.27
CA LEU A 11 5.04 2.21 35.43
C LEU A 11 4.81 3.38 34.46
N LEU A 12 5.79 4.28 34.30
CA LEU A 12 5.70 5.38 33.34
C LEU A 12 5.57 4.84 31.91
N LEU A 13 6.38 3.84 31.54
CA LEU A 13 6.33 3.19 30.22
C LEU A 13 5.03 2.43 29.98
N LEU A 14 4.38 1.91 31.04
CA LEU A 14 3.10 1.22 30.94
C LEU A 14 1.91 2.20 30.84
N LEU A 15 1.98 3.32 31.56
CA LEU A 15 0.90 4.31 31.66
C LEU A 15 0.91 5.33 30.52
N LEU A 16 2.08 5.70 29.98
CA LEU A 16 2.19 6.65 28.86
C LEU A 16 1.33 6.25 27.64
N PRO A 17 1.35 4.99 27.14
CA PRO A 17 0.50 4.61 26.02
C PRO A 17 -0.99 4.60 26.38
N LEU A 18 -1.35 4.29 27.64
CA LEU A 18 -2.74 4.34 28.11
C LEU A 18 -3.27 5.79 28.13
N VAL A 19 -2.45 6.74 28.61
CA VAL A 19 -2.76 8.18 28.62
C VAL A 19 -2.91 8.72 27.20
N VAL A 20 -2.04 8.33 26.28
CA VAL A 20 -2.13 8.74 24.86
C VAL A 20 -3.40 8.19 24.20
N VAL A 21 -3.78 6.94 24.48
CA VAL A 21 -5.04 6.35 23.99
C VAL A 21 -6.25 7.09 24.56
N LEU A 22 -6.23 7.43 25.86
CA LEU A 22 -7.31 8.19 26.51
C LEU A 22 -7.45 9.61 25.95
N LEU A 23 -6.33 10.28 25.65
CA LEU A 23 -6.32 11.60 25.02
C LEU A 23 -6.81 11.54 23.57
N ALA A 24 -6.41 10.51 22.81
CA ALA A 24 -6.91 10.28 21.45
C ALA A 24 -8.42 9.97 21.41
N HIS A 25 -8.93 9.24 22.41
CA HIS A 25 -10.36 8.93 22.52
C HIS A 25 -11.20 10.13 22.99
N ARG A 26 -10.64 11.00 23.84
CA ARG A 26 -11.30 12.27 24.25
C ARG A 26 -11.36 13.29 23.11
N GLY A 27 -10.40 13.29 22.19
CA GLY A 27 -10.44 14.12 20.98
C GLY A 27 -11.54 13.74 19.97
N ALA A 28 -12.09 12.52 20.06
CA ALA A 28 -13.07 12.00 19.11
C ALA A 28 -14.54 12.16 19.53
N ARG A 29 -14.84 12.72 20.72
CA ARG A 29 -16.20 12.96 21.22
C ARG A 29 -16.46 14.44 21.50
N LYS A 30 -16.54 15.27 20.47
CA LYS A 30 -17.37 16.47 20.50
C LYS A 30 -17.81 16.88 19.11
N GLY A 31 -19.04 16.49 18.75
CA GLY A 31 -19.73 17.01 17.59
C GLY A 31 -21.18 17.30 17.95
N LYS A 32 -21.53 18.58 18.08
CA LYS A 32 -22.67 19.21 17.39
C LYS A 32 -22.86 20.70 17.78
N ASN A 33 -23.07 21.47 16.71
CA ASN A 33 -23.82 22.71 16.55
C ASN A 33 -23.32 24.03 17.17
N GLY A 34 -23.33 25.07 16.32
CA GLY A 34 -23.28 26.48 16.71
C GLY A 34 -22.29 27.27 15.86
N GLY A 35 -22.80 28.12 14.97
CA GLY A 35 -21.99 28.96 14.08
C GLY A 35 -21.25 30.11 14.80
N ARG A 36 -20.52 30.86 13.95
CA ARG A 36 -19.75 32.10 14.17
C ARG A 36 -18.29 31.90 14.66
N LEU A 37 -17.33 32.23 13.79
CA LEU A 37 -16.00 32.73 14.20
C LEU A 37 -16.21 34.01 15.04
N PRO A 38 -15.51 34.27 16.17
CA PRO A 38 -14.07 34.62 16.26
C PRO A 38 -13.45 34.21 17.65
N PRO A 39 -12.38 34.82 18.23
CA PRO A 39 -11.21 35.54 17.71
C PRO A 39 -9.89 34.74 17.93
N GLY A 40 -8.75 35.30 17.49
CA GLY A 40 -7.42 34.66 17.55
C GLY A 40 -6.94 34.33 18.97
N PRO A 41 -5.96 33.41 19.11
CA PRO A 41 -5.53 32.92 20.41
C PRO A 41 -4.81 34.01 21.22
N LEU A 42 -5.30 34.19 22.44
CA LEU A 42 -4.63 34.90 23.54
C LEU A 42 -3.20 34.36 23.72
N ALA A 43 -2.26 35.30 23.80
CA ALA A 43 -0.86 35.05 24.07
C ALA A 43 -0.68 34.31 25.40
N VAL A 44 -0.13 33.09 25.33
CA VAL A 44 0.44 32.39 26.49
C VAL A 44 1.91 32.81 26.64
N PRO A 45 2.31 33.43 27.78
CA PRO A 45 3.58 34.13 27.92
C PRO A 45 4.76 33.23 28.35
N PHE A 46 4.83 31.98 27.89
CA PHE A 46 5.87 31.03 28.36
C PHE A 46 6.66 30.28 27.27
N LEU A 47 6.66 30.77 26.03
CA LEU A 47 7.57 30.28 24.98
C LEU A 47 8.38 31.39 24.30
N GLY A 48 8.75 32.41 25.07
CA GLY A 48 9.81 33.33 24.70
C GLY A 48 11.18 32.68 24.92
N ARG A 49 11.77 32.13 23.84
CA ARG A 49 13.17 31.63 23.67
C ARG A 49 13.30 30.15 23.29
N LEU A 50 12.63 29.74 22.22
CA LEU A 50 13.30 28.87 21.25
C LEU A 50 13.50 29.69 19.98
N GLY A 51 14.73 30.20 19.87
CA GLY A 51 15.15 31.09 18.80
C GLY A 51 14.91 30.46 17.43
N ARG A 52 14.42 31.31 16.51
CA ARG A 52 14.62 31.27 15.06
C ARG A 52 15.27 29.97 14.53
N ALA A 53 14.51 28.88 14.48
CA ALA A 53 14.82 27.81 13.54
C ALA A 53 14.44 28.34 12.16
N PRO A 54 15.32 28.32 11.14
CA PRO A 54 14.94 28.71 9.81
C PRO A 54 13.83 27.76 9.37
N ARG A 55 12.67 28.32 9.02
CA ARG A 55 11.55 27.59 8.44
C ARG A 55 11.93 27.14 7.02
N ARG A 56 12.94 26.27 6.89
CA ARG A 56 13.21 25.52 5.68
C ARG A 56 12.13 24.44 5.61
N SER A 57 10.98 24.81 5.06
CA SER A 57 10.02 23.84 4.54
C SER A 57 10.64 23.15 3.33
N SER A 58 11.63 22.28 3.56
CA SER A 58 12.19 21.47 2.50
C SER A 58 11.08 20.49 2.11
N GLY A 59 10.51 20.62 0.91
CA GLY A 59 9.40 19.77 0.46
C GLY A 59 9.72 18.28 0.54
N ALA A 60 11.01 17.92 0.48
CA ALA A 60 11.51 16.58 0.74
C ALA A 60 11.26 16.07 2.17
N ALA A 61 11.41 16.93 3.19
CA ALA A 61 11.17 16.56 4.59
C ALA A 61 9.68 16.36 4.89
N LEU A 62 8.80 17.10 4.21
CA LEU A 62 7.34 16.93 4.29
C LEU A 62 6.85 15.73 3.47
N ALA A 63 7.55 15.37 2.40
CA ALA A 63 7.23 14.22 1.56
C ALA A 63 7.73 12.88 2.12
N ASP A 64 8.54 12.92 3.19
CA ASP A 64 9.07 11.71 3.80
C ASP A 64 8.02 10.99 4.67
N ARG A 65 8.10 9.66 4.74
CA ARG A 65 7.11 8.81 5.44
C ARG A 65 7.77 8.12 6.61
N PRO A 66 7.25 8.14 7.84
CA PRO A 66 7.99 7.66 9.01
C PRO A 66 8.47 6.19 8.90
N ALA A 67 9.76 5.97 9.17
CA ALA A 67 10.43 4.66 9.17
C ALA A 67 9.84 3.57 10.10
N PRO A 68 9.33 3.85 11.31
CA PRO A 68 8.92 2.79 12.24
C PRO A 68 7.68 2.01 11.77
N ALA A 69 6.85 2.59 10.89
CA ALA A 69 5.77 1.86 10.23
C ALA A 69 6.27 0.89 9.14
N ARG A 70 7.46 1.13 8.57
CA ARG A 70 8.03 0.39 7.43
C ARG A 70 8.67 -0.94 7.87
N ALA A 71 9.47 -0.92 8.93
CA ALA A 71 10.25 -2.08 9.39
C ALA A 71 9.43 -3.20 10.06
N PHE A 72 8.12 -2.97 10.29
CA PHE A 72 7.32 -3.89 11.10
C PHE A 72 6.90 -5.18 10.38
N LEU A 73 6.70 -5.13 9.06
CA LEU A 73 6.25 -6.28 8.24
C LEU A 73 7.37 -6.92 7.40
N GLY A 74 8.63 -6.58 7.66
CA GLY A 74 9.75 -6.97 6.79
C GLY A 74 9.73 -6.26 5.43
N GLU A 75 9.01 -5.14 5.33
CA GLU A 75 8.95 -4.34 4.11
C GLU A 75 10.24 -3.50 4.03
N THR A 76 11.07 -3.74 3.02
CA THR A 76 12.36 -3.05 2.78
C THR A 76 12.20 -1.55 2.46
N GLY A 77 10.97 -1.02 2.51
CA GLY A 77 10.66 0.35 2.13
C GLY A 77 10.59 0.54 0.61
N CYS A 78 10.52 -0.54 -0.17
CA CYS A 78 10.46 -0.52 -1.64
C CYS A 78 9.02 -0.44 -2.18
N THR A 79 8.14 0.37 -1.57
CA THR A 79 6.79 0.63 -2.10
C THR A 79 6.54 2.10 -2.35
N VAL A 80 5.86 2.46 -3.44
CA VAL A 80 5.58 3.86 -3.79
C VAL A 80 4.80 4.59 -2.67
N SER A 81 3.98 3.85 -1.92
CA SER A 81 3.11 4.36 -0.86
C SER A 81 3.76 4.47 0.52
N ARG A 82 4.87 3.75 0.79
CA ARG A 82 5.55 3.77 2.11
C ARG A 82 7.04 4.12 2.06
N ALA A 83 7.68 4.06 0.91
CA ALA A 83 9.08 4.43 0.74
C ALA A 83 9.32 5.85 1.26
N GLY A 84 10.47 6.05 1.92
CA GLY A 84 10.93 7.38 2.25
C GLY A 84 11.24 8.19 0.99
N TYR A 85 11.14 9.52 1.09
CA TYR A 85 11.46 10.36 -0.06
C TYR A 85 12.96 10.23 -0.39
N GLY A 86 13.28 9.73 -1.59
CA GLY A 86 14.67 9.43 -1.97
C GLY A 86 14.81 8.86 -3.39
N PRO A 87 16.03 8.43 -3.78
CA PRO A 87 16.31 7.86 -5.11
C PRO A 87 15.42 6.68 -5.46
N VAL A 88 15.23 5.73 -4.52
CA VAL A 88 14.36 4.56 -4.70
C VAL A 88 12.91 4.97 -4.95
N TRP A 89 12.33 5.84 -4.12
CA TRP A 89 10.95 6.30 -4.33
C TRP A 89 10.78 7.05 -5.66
N ARG A 90 11.75 7.90 -6.04
CA ARG A 90 11.69 8.63 -7.33
C ARG A 90 11.74 7.67 -8.51
N LEU A 91 12.59 6.64 -8.45
CA LEU A 91 12.69 5.62 -9.48
C LEU A 91 11.38 4.84 -9.62
N LEU A 92 10.86 4.30 -8.51
CA LEU A 92 9.61 3.53 -8.50
C LEU A 92 8.41 4.37 -8.98
N ARG A 93 8.32 5.63 -8.54
CA ARG A 93 7.26 6.54 -8.99
C ARG A 93 7.38 6.85 -10.48
N ARG A 94 8.59 7.10 -10.99
CA ARG A 94 8.83 7.33 -12.43
C ARG A 94 8.47 6.10 -13.24
N ASN A 95 8.82 4.90 -12.79
CA ASN A 95 8.47 3.65 -13.46
C ASN A 95 6.94 3.46 -13.48
N LEU A 96 6.25 3.62 -12.36
CA LEU A 96 4.79 3.52 -12.31
C LEU A 96 4.13 4.51 -13.27
N VAL A 97 4.56 5.77 -13.26
CA VAL A 97 4.02 6.80 -14.15
C VAL A 97 4.34 6.46 -15.61
N ALA A 98 5.59 6.22 -15.96
CA ALA A 98 6.01 5.97 -17.33
C ALA A 98 5.49 4.64 -17.90
N GLY A 99 5.27 3.63 -17.06
CA GLY A 99 4.81 2.29 -17.44
C GLY A 99 3.29 2.17 -17.51
N THR A 100 2.54 2.87 -16.67
CA THR A 100 1.08 2.67 -16.56
C THR A 100 0.25 3.96 -16.61
N LEU A 101 0.62 5.00 -15.85
CA LEU A 101 -0.24 6.17 -15.64
C LEU A 101 -0.06 7.26 -16.70
N HIS A 102 1.03 7.22 -17.47
CA HIS A 102 1.30 8.20 -18.51
C HIS A 102 0.21 8.09 -19.60
N PRO A 103 -0.35 9.21 -20.12
CA PRO A 103 -1.46 9.18 -21.07
C PRO A 103 -1.25 8.26 -22.28
N SER A 104 -0.03 8.18 -22.82
CA SER A 104 0.28 7.26 -23.92
C SER A 104 0.16 5.79 -23.54
N ARG A 105 0.64 5.38 -22.36
CA ARG A 105 0.49 4.01 -21.84
C ARG A 105 -0.92 3.72 -21.36
N ALA A 106 -1.57 4.70 -20.75
CA ALA A 106 -2.97 4.58 -20.33
C ALA A 106 -3.89 4.29 -21.53
N ARG A 107 -3.58 4.76 -22.74
CA ARG A 107 -4.33 4.41 -23.96
C ARG A 107 -4.23 2.92 -24.31
N LEU A 108 -3.09 2.26 -24.05
CA LEU A 108 -2.92 0.82 -24.28
C LEU A 108 -3.90 0.00 -23.45
N PHE A 109 -4.24 0.46 -22.24
CA PHE A 109 -5.24 -0.18 -21.37
C PHE A 109 -6.70 0.21 -21.69
N ALA A 110 -6.97 0.90 -22.80
CA ALA A 110 -8.34 1.26 -23.18
C ALA A 110 -9.27 0.04 -23.37
N PRO A 111 -8.85 -1.06 -24.02
CA PRO A 111 -9.67 -2.27 -24.13
C PRO A 111 -9.97 -2.91 -22.76
N ALA A 112 -9.00 -2.90 -21.83
CA ALA A 112 -9.18 -3.37 -20.46
C ALA A 112 -10.24 -2.55 -19.70
N ARG A 113 -10.19 -1.21 -19.80
CA ARG A 113 -11.20 -0.33 -19.20
C ARG A 113 -12.58 -0.51 -19.82
N ALA A 114 -12.65 -0.65 -21.15
CA ALA A 114 -13.91 -0.87 -21.85
C ALA A 114 -14.55 -2.19 -21.42
N TRP A 115 -13.76 -3.25 -21.28
CA TRP A 115 -14.22 -4.54 -20.76
C TRP A 115 -14.71 -4.44 -19.32
N ALA A 116 -13.93 -3.87 -18.40
CA ALA A 116 -14.32 -3.73 -16.99
C ALA A 116 -15.61 -2.92 -16.83
N ARG A 117 -15.78 -1.85 -17.62
CA ARG A 117 -17.02 -1.06 -17.66
C ARG A 117 -18.22 -1.88 -18.13
N ARG A 118 -18.07 -2.71 -19.18
CA ARG A 118 -19.15 -3.58 -19.66
C ARG A 118 -19.56 -4.60 -18.59
N VAL A 119 -18.60 -5.22 -17.91
CA VAL A 119 -18.87 -6.16 -16.80
C VAL A 119 -19.63 -5.45 -15.68
N LEU A 120 -19.18 -4.27 -15.24
CA LEU A 120 -19.83 -3.51 -14.19
C LEU A 120 -21.28 -3.13 -14.57
N VAL A 121 -21.49 -2.58 -15.76
CA VAL A 121 -22.83 -2.18 -16.23
C VAL A 121 -23.74 -3.40 -16.37
N GLY A 122 -23.24 -4.53 -16.86
CA GLY A 122 -24.00 -5.78 -16.97
C GLY A 122 -24.53 -6.24 -15.61
N LYS A 123 -23.70 -6.18 -14.57
CA LYS A 123 -24.08 -6.57 -13.21
C LYS A 123 -25.03 -5.58 -12.53
N LEU A 124 -24.84 -4.27 -12.74
CA LEU A 124 -25.74 -3.25 -12.21
C LEU A 124 -27.13 -3.28 -12.85
N ARG A 125 -27.25 -3.82 -14.06
CA ARG A 125 -28.51 -4.02 -14.78
C ARG A 125 -29.18 -5.35 -14.48
N ALA A 126 -28.53 -6.25 -13.74
CA ALA A 126 -29.12 -7.53 -13.39
C ALA A 126 -30.38 -7.31 -12.52
N PRO A 127 -31.50 -8.01 -12.79
CA PRO A 127 -32.76 -7.81 -12.08
C PRO A 127 -32.77 -8.38 -10.65
N GLU A 128 -31.69 -9.04 -10.23
CA GLU A 128 -31.62 -9.72 -8.94
C GLU A 128 -31.17 -8.78 -7.82
N ALA A 129 -32.15 -8.38 -6.99
CA ALA A 129 -31.98 -7.61 -5.75
C ALA A 129 -31.43 -6.18 -5.95
N PRO A 130 -31.62 -5.25 -4.98
CA PRO A 130 -30.93 -3.96 -5.02
C PRO A 130 -29.42 -4.22 -5.11
N PRO A 131 -28.76 -3.83 -6.21
CA PRO A 131 -27.38 -4.19 -6.44
C PRO A 131 -26.52 -3.61 -5.33
N ARG A 132 -25.63 -4.43 -4.75
CA ARG A 132 -24.60 -3.94 -3.82
C ARG A 132 -23.55 -3.16 -4.61
N VAL A 133 -23.91 -1.95 -5.03
CA VAL A 133 -23.15 -1.11 -5.97
C VAL A 133 -21.68 -1.01 -5.59
N MET A 134 -21.40 -0.84 -4.29
CA MET A 134 -20.04 -0.71 -3.78
C MET A 134 -19.22 -2.01 -3.91
N GLU A 135 -19.84 -3.17 -3.75
CA GLU A 135 -19.17 -4.47 -3.92
C GLU A 135 -18.86 -4.73 -5.39
N GLU A 136 -19.82 -4.45 -6.28
CA GLU A 136 -19.61 -4.61 -7.72
C GLU A 136 -18.60 -3.61 -8.28
N LEU A 137 -18.63 -2.36 -7.82
CA LEU A 137 -17.64 -1.35 -8.20
C LEU A 137 -16.23 -1.77 -7.74
N ARG A 138 -16.09 -2.29 -6.51
CA ARG A 138 -14.82 -2.82 -6.01
C ARG A 138 -14.36 -4.00 -6.85
N CYS A 139 -15.24 -4.96 -7.13
CA CYS A 139 -14.91 -6.11 -7.97
C CYS A 139 -14.42 -5.67 -9.34
N ALA A 140 -15.15 -4.79 -10.03
CA ALA A 140 -14.78 -4.28 -11.35
C ALA A 140 -13.47 -3.50 -11.34
N THR A 141 -13.25 -2.67 -10.32
CA THR A 141 -11.99 -1.91 -10.16
C THR A 141 -10.82 -2.86 -9.89
N SER A 142 -10.99 -3.86 -9.02
CA SER A 142 -9.98 -4.88 -8.77
C SER A 142 -9.69 -5.72 -10.02
N SER A 143 -10.71 -6.10 -10.81
CA SER A 143 -10.51 -6.81 -12.08
C SER A 143 -9.68 -5.97 -13.05
N LEU A 144 -9.96 -4.67 -13.14
CA LEU A 144 -9.19 -3.76 -14.00
C LEU A 144 -7.73 -3.64 -13.51
N LEU A 145 -7.51 -3.44 -12.22
CA LEU A 145 -6.17 -3.29 -11.65
C LEU A 145 -5.35 -4.57 -11.84
N VAL A 146 -5.90 -5.74 -11.57
CA VAL A 146 -5.25 -7.04 -11.81
C VAL A 146 -4.90 -7.20 -13.29
N LEU A 147 -5.82 -6.87 -14.19
CA LEU A 147 -5.58 -6.96 -15.63
C LEU A 147 -4.49 -5.99 -16.08
N MET A 148 -4.41 -4.79 -15.52
CA MET A 148 -3.34 -3.83 -15.82
C MET A 148 -2.00 -4.24 -15.21
N CYS A 149 -2.01 -4.79 -13.99
CA CYS A 149 -0.82 -5.16 -13.26
C CYS A 149 -0.15 -6.42 -13.82
N PHE A 150 -0.93 -7.45 -14.16
CA PHE A 150 -0.43 -8.76 -14.59
C PHE A 150 -0.64 -9.05 -16.08
N GLY A 151 -1.55 -8.32 -16.73
CA GLY A 151 -1.89 -8.58 -18.14
C GLY A 151 -2.68 -9.88 -18.33
N GLU A 152 -3.41 -10.35 -17.30
CA GLU A 152 -4.23 -11.56 -17.38
C GLU A 152 -5.65 -11.30 -16.87
N ARG A 153 -6.64 -11.86 -17.57
CA ARG A 153 -8.03 -11.88 -17.10
C ARG A 153 -8.22 -13.05 -16.16
N LEU A 154 -8.30 -12.76 -14.87
CA LEU A 154 -8.65 -13.74 -13.85
C LEU A 154 -10.16 -13.98 -13.80
N SER A 155 -10.54 -15.17 -13.32
CA SER A 155 -11.94 -15.47 -13.01
C SER A 155 -12.43 -14.55 -11.88
N GLU A 156 -13.73 -14.26 -11.86
CA GLU A 156 -14.33 -13.43 -10.82
C GLU A 156 -14.01 -13.89 -9.38
N PRO A 157 -14.11 -15.18 -9.00
CA PRO A 157 -13.73 -15.61 -7.65
C PRO A 157 -12.26 -15.34 -7.35
N ALA A 158 -11.35 -15.56 -8.30
CA ALA A 158 -9.93 -15.27 -8.12
C ALA A 158 -9.67 -13.77 -7.93
N VAL A 159 -10.36 -12.90 -8.66
CA VAL A 159 -10.27 -11.44 -8.45
C VAL A 159 -10.77 -11.06 -7.07
N ARG A 160 -11.89 -11.65 -6.61
CA ARG A 160 -12.42 -11.37 -5.27
C ARG A 160 -11.44 -11.81 -4.18
N ASP A 161 -10.76 -12.94 -4.36
CA ASP A 161 -9.72 -13.41 -3.46
C ASP A 161 -8.51 -12.45 -3.40
N VAL A 162 -8.04 -11.98 -4.56
CA VAL A 162 -6.97 -10.96 -4.65
C VAL A 162 -7.41 -9.67 -3.95
N ALA A 163 -8.62 -9.19 -4.25
CA ALA A 163 -9.17 -7.96 -3.68
C ALA A 163 -9.33 -8.07 -2.15
N ALA A 164 -9.76 -9.23 -1.65
CA ALA A 164 -9.87 -9.50 -0.23
C ALA A 164 -8.50 -9.53 0.45
N ALA A 165 -7.50 -10.20 -0.14
CA ALA A 165 -6.14 -10.23 0.37
C ALA A 165 -5.54 -8.81 0.49
N GLN A 166 -5.68 -7.99 -0.56
CA GLN A 166 -5.18 -6.62 -0.57
C GLN A 166 -5.94 -5.71 0.39
N ARG A 167 -7.27 -5.83 0.47
CA ARG A 167 -8.10 -5.09 1.43
C ARG A 167 -7.70 -5.42 2.87
N ASN A 168 -7.49 -6.68 3.20
CA ASN A 168 -7.08 -7.12 4.53
C ASN A 168 -5.73 -6.53 4.92
N LEU A 169 -4.78 -6.47 3.98
CA LEU A 169 -3.48 -5.85 4.22
C LEU A 169 -3.59 -4.33 4.45
N VAL A 170 -4.39 -3.63 3.65
CA VAL A 170 -4.61 -2.18 3.81
C VAL A 170 -5.29 -1.87 5.13
N LEU A 171 -6.34 -2.62 5.49
CA LEU A 171 -7.04 -2.45 6.77
C LEU A 171 -6.13 -2.76 7.96
N PHE A 172 -5.30 -3.80 7.86
CA PHE A 172 -4.29 -4.09 8.88
C PHE A 172 -3.30 -2.93 9.05
N ALA A 173 -2.78 -2.40 7.94
CA ALA A 173 -1.86 -1.28 7.98
C ALA A 173 -2.49 -0.02 8.57
N ALA A 174 -3.75 0.29 8.23
CA ALA A 174 -4.44 1.47 8.74
C ALA A 174 -4.79 1.34 10.23
N HIS A 175 -5.36 0.21 10.65
CA HIS A 175 -5.97 0.08 11.99
C HIS A 175 -5.10 -0.63 13.01
N HIS A 176 -4.12 -1.43 12.58
CA HIS A 176 -3.38 -2.29 13.50
C HIS A 176 -1.87 -2.03 13.48
N ALA A 177 -1.32 -1.43 12.42
CA ALA A 177 0.11 -1.17 12.34
C ALA A 177 0.59 0.02 13.18
N HIS A 178 -0.27 1.03 13.43
CA HIS A 178 0.12 2.24 14.16
C HIS A 178 0.62 1.98 15.59
N VAL A 179 0.13 0.92 16.25
CA VAL A 179 0.58 0.54 17.60
C VAL A 179 2.06 0.15 17.61
N PHE A 180 2.59 -0.34 16.50
CA PHE A 180 3.99 -0.73 16.38
C PHE A 180 4.93 0.42 16.02
N ALA A 181 4.39 1.60 15.68
CA ALA A 181 5.20 2.78 15.44
C ALA A 181 5.85 3.30 16.74
N PHE A 182 5.24 3.00 17.90
CA PHE A 182 5.77 3.32 19.22
C PHE A 182 6.58 2.13 19.76
N CYS A 183 7.84 2.35 20.13
CA CYS A 183 8.77 1.38 20.75
C CYS A 183 8.64 -0.07 20.21
N PRO A 184 9.10 -0.36 18.98
CA PRO A 184 8.87 -1.63 18.28
C PRO A 184 9.27 -2.89 19.06
N ALA A 185 10.32 -2.82 19.89
CA ALA A 185 10.80 -3.96 20.67
C ALA A 185 9.78 -4.43 21.72
N VAL A 186 9.13 -3.48 22.41
CA VAL A 186 8.12 -3.76 23.43
C VAL A 186 6.79 -4.14 22.77
N THR A 187 6.39 -3.39 21.75
CA THR A 187 5.09 -3.62 21.09
C THR A 187 5.05 -4.92 20.30
N LYS A 188 6.17 -5.38 19.73
CA LYS A 188 6.30 -6.72 19.13
C LYS A 188 6.07 -7.84 20.17
N ARG A 189 6.57 -7.69 21.39
CA ARG A 189 6.45 -8.70 22.45
C ARG A 189 5.05 -8.73 23.07
N LEU A 190 4.42 -7.57 23.26
CA LEU A 190 3.09 -7.45 23.85
C LEU A 190 1.97 -7.80 22.86
N PHE A 191 2.03 -7.31 21.62
CA PHE A 191 0.96 -7.48 20.63
C PHE A 191 1.21 -8.62 19.64
N ARG A 192 1.66 -9.78 20.15
CA ARG A 192 1.96 -10.98 19.32
C ARG A 192 0.80 -11.41 18.42
N ARG A 193 -0.44 -11.32 18.92
CA ARG A 193 -1.63 -11.65 18.11
C ARG A 193 -1.76 -10.73 16.89
N ARG A 194 -1.54 -9.42 17.06
CA ARG A 194 -1.60 -8.45 15.95
C ARG A 194 -0.43 -8.65 14.98
N LEU A 195 0.77 -8.95 15.49
CA LEU A 195 1.91 -9.31 14.65
C LEU A 195 1.61 -10.56 13.79
N ARG A 196 1.06 -11.62 14.38
CA ARG A 196 0.65 -12.83 13.65
C ARG A 196 -0.40 -12.51 12.57
N MET A 197 -1.37 -11.64 12.85
CA MET A 197 -2.34 -11.21 11.84
C MET A 197 -1.69 -10.48 10.66
N GLY A 198 -0.74 -9.57 10.93
CA GLY A 198 0.00 -8.87 9.88
C GLY A 198 0.85 -9.80 9.01
N LEU A 199 1.57 -10.72 9.65
CA LEU A 199 2.36 -11.75 8.96
C LEU A 199 1.47 -12.69 8.13
N ALA A 200 0.31 -13.08 8.66
CA ALA A 200 -0.65 -13.90 7.92
C ALA A 200 -1.22 -13.16 6.70
N ALA A 201 -1.60 -11.89 6.86
CA ALA A 201 -2.05 -11.04 5.74
C ALA A 201 -0.96 -10.91 4.66
N ARG A 202 0.30 -10.77 5.07
CA ARG A 202 1.45 -10.69 4.15
C ARG A 202 1.72 -12.02 3.43
N ARG A 203 1.64 -13.15 4.14
CA ARG A 203 1.72 -14.49 3.53
C ARG A 203 0.62 -14.70 2.50
N ARG A 204 -0.62 -14.36 2.85
CA ARG A 204 -1.76 -14.47 1.94
C ARG A 204 -1.60 -13.60 0.69
N GLN A 205 -1.06 -12.39 0.85
CA GLN A 205 -0.73 -11.56 -0.31
C GLN A 205 0.29 -12.26 -1.21
N LYS A 206 1.39 -12.80 -0.65
CA LYS A 206 2.41 -13.52 -1.44
C LYS A 206 1.83 -14.74 -2.14
N GLU A 207 1.03 -15.55 -1.46
CA GLU A 207 0.37 -16.75 -2.02
C GLU A 207 -0.47 -16.45 -3.26
N VAL A 208 -1.20 -15.33 -3.25
CA VAL A 208 -2.10 -14.97 -4.35
C VAL A 208 -1.35 -14.28 -5.50
N PHE A 209 -0.32 -13.48 -5.19
CA PHE A 209 0.39 -12.67 -6.18
C PHE A 209 1.53 -13.44 -6.87
N MET A 210 2.22 -14.35 -6.17
CA MET A 210 3.37 -15.07 -6.73
C MET A 210 3.02 -15.89 -7.98
N PRO A 211 1.93 -16.69 -8.02
CA PRO A 211 1.57 -17.44 -9.22
C PRO A 211 1.35 -16.54 -10.44
N LEU A 212 0.81 -15.34 -10.24
CA LEU A 212 0.58 -14.35 -11.30
C LEU A 212 1.90 -13.75 -11.81
N ILE A 213 2.81 -13.46 -10.89
CA ILE A 213 4.15 -12.94 -11.22
C ILE A 213 4.96 -14.00 -11.97
N ASP A 214 4.93 -15.26 -11.52
CA ASP A 214 5.67 -16.36 -12.13
C ASP A 214 5.12 -16.72 -13.51
N ALA A 215 3.79 -16.75 -13.68
CA ALA A 215 3.16 -16.92 -14.99
C ALA A 215 3.60 -15.84 -15.99
N ARG A 216 3.74 -14.59 -15.52
CA ARG A 216 4.21 -13.48 -16.35
C ARG A 216 5.71 -13.56 -16.63
N ARG A 217 6.51 -13.96 -15.64
CA ARG A 217 7.97 -14.16 -15.77
C ARG A 217 8.27 -15.20 -16.85
N GLU A 218 7.53 -16.30 -16.88
CA GLU A 218 7.69 -17.34 -17.90
C GLU A 218 7.30 -16.85 -19.30
N ARG A 219 6.21 -16.08 -19.41
CA ARG A 219 5.81 -15.47 -20.68
C ARG A 219 6.89 -14.54 -21.24
N LYS A 220 7.48 -13.68 -20.40
CA LYS A 220 8.56 -12.78 -20.83
C LYS A 220 9.76 -13.56 -21.36
N LYS A 221 10.17 -14.63 -20.68
CA LYS A 221 11.24 -15.53 -21.17
C LYS A 221 10.93 -16.17 -22.53
N GLN A 222 9.67 -16.53 -22.79
CA GLN A 222 9.28 -17.12 -24.07
C GLN A 222 9.30 -16.11 -25.23
N VAL A 223 8.91 -14.85 -24.95
CA VAL A 223 9.00 -13.75 -25.91
C VAL A 223 10.46 -13.42 -26.22
N ASP A 224 11.31 -13.32 -25.20
CA ASP A 224 12.74 -13.00 -25.36
C ASP A 224 13.52 -14.10 -26.11
N LYS A 225 13.08 -15.36 -26.03
CA LYS A 225 13.67 -16.52 -26.75
C LYS A 225 13.20 -16.66 -28.21
N GLY A 226 12.53 -15.65 -28.78
CA GLY A 226 12.09 -15.65 -30.18
C GLY A 226 10.76 -16.36 -30.44
N GLY A 227 10.04 -16.80 -29.39
CA GLY A 227 8.72 -17.43 -29.50
C GLY A 227 7.54 -16.45 -29.55
N GLY A 228 7.80 -15.14 -29.69
CA GLY A 228 6.81 -14.07 -29.54
C GLY A 228 5.54 -14.25 -30.37
N ALA A 229 5.66 -14.71 -31.63
CA ALA A 229 4.52 -14.93 -32.51
C ALA A 229 3.72 -16.22 -32.21
N VAL A 230 4.34 -17.23 -31.60
CA VAL A 230 3.72 -18.56 -31.36
C VAL A 230 3.09 -18.64 -29.96
N ALA A 231 3.63 -17.91 -28.98
CA ALA A 231 3.07 -17.85 -27.63
C ALA A 231 1.82 -16.95 -27.53
N LEU A 232 1.74 -15.88 -28.34
CA LEU A 232 0.59 -14.98 -28.44
C LEU A 232 -0.61 -15.61 -29.17
N THR A 233 -0.37 -16.58 -30.06
CA THR A 233 -1.42 -17.29 -30.81
C THR A 233 -1.97 -18.50 -30.06
N ASN A 234 -1.15 -19.16 -29.22
CA ASN A 234 -1.53 -20.39 -28.53
C ASN A 234 -2.15 -20.19 -27.13
N LYS A 235 -2.08 -19.00 -26.52
CA LYS A 235 -2.83 -18.68 -25.29
C LYS A 235 -3.93 -17.66 -25.58
N ALA A 236 -5.14 -18.01 -25.13
CA ALA A 236 -6.44 -17.37 -25.34
C ALA A 236 -6.45 -15.82 -25.44
N PRO A 237 -7.49 -15.21 -26.06
CA PRO A 237 -7.73 -13.75 -26.18
C PRO A 237 -7.90 -12.98 -24.86
N THR A 238 -7.49 -13.58 -23.75
CA THR A 238 -7.58 -13.11 -22.37
C THR A 238 -6.27 -12.51 -21.85
N ALA A 239 -5.14 -12.70 -22.53
CA ALA A 239 -3.84 -12.17 -22.15
C ALA A 239 -3.56 -10.82 -22.84
N PHE A 240 -3.22 -9.80 -22.05
CA PHE A 240 -2.84 -8.48 -22.53
C PHE A 240 -1.33 -8.44 -22.82
N GLU A 241 -0.96 -7.82 -23.94
CA GLU A 241 0.44 -7.70 -24.37
C GLU A 241 1.27 -6.87 -23.39
N HIS A 242 0.71 -5.78 -22.87
CA HIS A 242 1.38 -4.90 -21.91
C HIS A 242 0.92 -5.13 -20.47
N SER A 243 1.87 -5.20 -19.55
CA SER A 243 1.66 -5.42 -18.11
C SER A 243 2.60 -4.53 -17.30
N TYR A 244 2.13 -4.00 -16.16
CA TYR A 244 2.99 -3.23 -15.26
C TYR A 244 4.18 -4.06 -14.74
N VAL A 245 3.93 -5.32 -14.38
CA VAL A 245 4.96 -6.23 -13.85
C VAL A 245 6.12 -6.41 -14.81
N ASP A 246 5.88 -6.37 -16.13
CA ASP A 246 6.98 -6.46 -17.10
C ASP A 246 7.98 -5.32 -16.97
N THR A 247 7.47 -4.12 -16.67
CA THR A 247 8.28 -2.92 -16.45
C THR A 247 9.03 -2.96 -15.12
N LEU A 248 8.56 -3.76 -14.14
CA LEU A 248 9.24 -3.97 -12.87
C LEU A 248 10.44 -4.91 -13.02
N PHE A 249 10.36 -5.92 -13.89
CA PHE A 249 11.47 -6.85 -14.12
C PHE A 249 12.74 -6.18 -14.69
N ASP A 250 12.59 -5.04 -15.36
CA ASP A 250 13.70 -4.31 -15.99
C ASP A 250 14.34 -3.26 -15.05
N ILE A 251 13.80 -3.06 -13.84
CA ILE A 251 14.29 -2.06 -12.88
C ILE A 251 15.55 -2.56 -12.15
N LYS A 252 16.51 -1.66 -11.97
CA LYS A 252 17.67 -1.82 -11.09
C LYS A 252 17.66 -0.77 -9.99
N LEU A 253 17.84 -1.18 -8.74
CA LEU A 253 17.79 -0.26 -7.59
C LEU A 253 19.12 0.54 -7.44
N PRO A 254 19.06 1.84 -7.08
CA PRO A 254 20.23 2.66 -6.83
C PRO A 254 20.70 2.50 -5.37
N GLY A 255 21.81 1.79 -5.14
CA GLY A 255 22.45 1.70 -3.82
C GLY A 255 23.03 0.33 -3.47
N GLU A 256 22.50 -0.75 -4.06
CA GLU A 256 23.00 -2.11 -3.95
C GLU A 256 23.32 -2.60 -5.38
N GLU A 257 24.51 -2.26 -5.90
CA GLU A 257 25.11 -2.75 -7.16
C GLU A 257 24.16 -3.27 -8.26
N GLY A 258 23.15 -2.48 -8.65
CA GLY A 258 22.22 -2.86 -9.72
C GLY A 258 21.40 -4.13 -9.46
N CYS A 259 21.22 -4.50 -8.19
CA CYS A 259 20.42 -5.66 -7.79
C CYS A 259 18.97 -5.51 -8.31
N ARG A 260 18.43 -6.63 -8.82
CA ARG A 260 17.04 -6.70 -9.31
C ARG A 260 16.09 -6.75 -8.12
N LEU A 261 14.85 -6.30 -8.33
CA LEU A 261 13.80 -6.40 -7.32
C LEU A 261 13.62 -7.86 -6.86
N THR A 262 13.61 -8.06 -5.55
CA THR A 262 13.30 -9.35 -4.94
C THR A 262 11.83 -9.70 -5.12
N ASP A 263 11.47 -10.99 -4.99
CA ASP A 263 10.07 -11.43 -5.12
C ASP A 263 9.16 -10.75 -4.07
N ASP A 264 9.66 -10.53 -2.85
CA ASP A 264 8.92 -9.83 -1.82
C ASP A 264 8.68 -8.34 -2.17
N GLU A 265 9.61 -7.70 -2.86
CA GLU A 265 9.46 -6.31 -3.33
C GLU A 265 8.51 -6.21 -4.51
N LEU A 266 8.60 -7.14 -5.47
CA LEU A 266 7.68 -7.25 -6.59
C LEU A 266 6.23 -7.41 -6.10
N VAL A 267 5.99 -8.33 -5.16
CA VAL A 267 4.67 -8.54 -4.54
C VAL A 267 4.17 -7.30 -3.80
N SER A 268 5.07 -6.47 -3.25
CA SER A 268 4.68 -5.23 -2.56
C SER A 268 4.32 -4.10 -3.51
N LEU A 269 4.89 -4.11 -4.72
CA LEU A 269 4.70 -3.08 -5.74
C LEU A 269 3.46 -3.31 -6.60
N CYS A 270 3.01 -4.56 -6.72
CA CYS A 270 1.79 -4.96 -7.42
C CYS A 270 0.54 -4.70 -6.56
#